data_AF-A0A3C0N2E9-F1
#
_entry.id   AF-A0A3C0N2E9-F1
#
_cell.length_a   1.000
_cell.length_b   1.000
_cell.length_c   1.000
_cell.angle_alpha   90.00
_cell.angle_beta   90.00
_cell.angle_gamma   90.00
#
_symmetry.space_group_name_H-M   'P 1'
#
loop_
_entity.id
_entity.type
_entity.pdbx_description
1 polymer ?
#
loop_
_entity_poly.entity_id
_entity_poly.type
_entity_poly.pdbx_seq_one_letter_code
_entity_poly.pdbx_strand_id
1 'polypeptide(L)'
;MNLQQLRAVFEEWNGEPHYVLTFARPDEQAIPDRLEILYYFGEEVEEYPTAIATIGLASYSPIMTSDRAELMLYVAIGQSQQDYEMLGKGLANLVWSCLALGEYFIPNQVLRDISIPLFERMNSLFVMDWG
;
A
#
# COMPACT_ATOMS: atom_id res chain seq x y z
N MET A 1 5.43 -9.39 -13.40
CA MET A 1 6.59 -8.53 -13.09
C MET A 1 7.11 -8.98 -11.73
N ASN A 2 8.43 -9.03 -11.52
CA ASN A 2 8.95 -9.37 -10.18
C ASN A 2 9.03 -8.09 -9.31
N LEU A 3 9.22 -8.27 -8.00
CA LEU A 3 9.23 -7.16 -7.04
C LEU A 3 10.30 -6.10 -7.34
N GLN A 4 11.50 -6.52 -7.75
CA GLN A 4 12.59 -5.60 -8.07
C GLN A 4 12.26 -4.72 -9.28
N GLN A 5 11.61 -5.30 -10.30
CA GLN A 5 11.14 -4.56 -11.46
C GLN A 5 10.03 -3.57 -11.10
N LEU A 6 9.07 -3.97 -10.25
CA LEU A 6 8.02 -3.07 -9.74
C LEU A 6 8.61 -1.89 -8.98
N ARG A 7 9.57 -2.15 -8.09
CA ARG A 7 10.26 -1.13 -7.32
C ARG A 7 11.00 -0.14 -8.20
N ALA A 8 11.76 -0.63 -9.18
CA ALA A 8 12.49 0.24 -10.11
C ALA A 8 11.56 1.16 -10.91
N VAL A 9 10.40 0.67 -11.35
CA VAL A 9 9.40 1.49 -12.03
C VAL A 9 8.84 2.56 -11.08
N PHE A 10 8.53 2.21 -9.84
CA PHE A 10 8.06 3.19 -8.86
C PHE A 10 9.10 4.26 -8.53
N GLU A 11 10.37 3.87 -8.41
CA GLU A 11 11.49 4.78 -8.15
C GLU A 11 11.79 5.72 -9.32
N GLU A 12 11.58 5.27 -10.57
CA GLU A 12 11.70 6.13 -11.75
C GLU A 12 10.65 7.26 -11.76
N TRP A 13 9.45 7.00 -11.22
CA TRP A 13 8.34 7.95 -11.24
C TRP A 13 8.30 8.85 -10.00
N ASN A 14 8.66 8.32 -8.83
CA ASN A 14 8.52 9.00 -7.53
C ASN A 14 9.86 9.34 -6.85
N GLY A 15 10.99 8.93 -7.44
CA GLY A 15 12.31 9.00 -6.81
C GLY A 15 12.55 7.86 -5.82
N GLU A 16 13.72 7.89 -5.16
CA GLU A 16 14.05 6.91 -4.12
C GLU A 16 13.18 7.10 -2.87
N PRO A 17 12.63 6.03 -2.29
CA PRO A 17 11.85 6.13 -1.06
C PRO A 17 12.74 6.51 0.13
N HIS A 18 12.21 7.35 1.01
CA HIS A 18 12.92 7.75 2.23
C HIS A 18 13.08 6.58 3.21
N TYR A 19 12.10 5.68 3.21
CA TYR A 19 12.08 4.51 4.08
C TYR A 19 11.29 3.37 3.43
N VAL A 20 11.66 2.14 3.77
CA VAL A 20 11.02 0.92 3.25
C VAL A 20 10.79 -0.05 4.40
N LEU A 21 9.56 -0.54 4.52
CA LEU A 21 9.22 -1.70 5.35
C LEU A 21 8.93 -2.90 4.47
N THR A 22 9.38 -4.08 4.89
CA THR A 22 9.13 -5.33 4.17
C THR A 22 8.31 -6.27 5.05
N PHE A 23 7.25 -6.83 4.47
CA PHE A 23 6.35 -7.77 5.09
C PHE A 23 6.37 -9.08 4.31
N ALA A 24 6.80 -10.16 4.95
CA ALA A 24 6.59 -11.49 4.42
C ALA A 24 5.10 -11.84 4.49
N ARG A 25 4.61 -12.64 3.53
CA ARG A 25 3.26 -13.20 3.62
C ARG A 25 3.16 -14.13 4.85
N PRO A 26 1.99 -14.24 5.50
CA PRO A 26 1.79 -15.20 6.60
C PRO A 26 1.91 -16.69 6.22
N ASP A 27 1.80 -17.02 4.92
CA ASP A 27 1.88 -18.38 4.37
C ASP A 27 2.80 -18.39 3.14
N GLU A 28 3.83 -19.24 3.14
CA GLU A 28 4.95 -19.22 2.19
C GLU A 28 4.60 -19.70 0.77
N GLN A 29 3.39 -20.24 0.55
CA GLN A 29 3.05 -20.96 -0.69
C GLN A 29 2.32 -20.14 -1.75
N ALA A 30 2.06 -18.86 -1.51
CA ALA A 30 1.23 -18.06 -2.42
C ALA A 30 1.84 -16.69 -2.76
N ILE A 31 1.70 -16.29 -4.03
CA ILE A 31 2.14 -14.99 -4.56
C ILE A 31 1.16 -13.90 -4.05
N PRO A 32 1.59 -12.65 -3.78
CA PRO A 32 2.97 -12.25 -3.57
C PRO A 32 3.53 -12.96 -2.33
N ASP A 33 4.79 -13.39 -2.40
CA ASP A 33 5.52 -13.97 -1.26
C ASP A 33 5.90 -12.89 -0.22
N ARG A 34 5.95 -11.62 -0.66
CA ARG A 34 6.25 -10.46 0.15
C ARG A 34 5.58 -9.19 -0.38
N LEU A 35 5.40 -8.23 0.51
CA LEU A 35 4.91 -6.89 0.23
C LEU A 35 5.90 -5.88 0.82
N GLU A 36 6.35 -4.92 0.04
CA GLU A 36 7.08 -3.77 0.55
C GLU A 36 6.12 -2.58 0.72
N ILE A 37 6.37 -1.76 1.73
CA ILE A 37 5.70 -0.48 1.95
C ILE A 37 6.77 0.59 1.80
N LEU A 38 6.62 1.43 0.78
CA LEU A 38 7.51 2.56 0.49
C LEU A 38 6.95 3.84 1.12
N TYR A 39 7.83 4.63 1.70
CA TYR A 39 7.50 5.91 2.32
C TYR A 39 8.17 7.06 1.59
N TYR A 40 7.36 8.02 1.18
CA TYR A 40 7.77 9.29 0.62
C TYR A 40 7.30 10.39 1.55
N PHE A 41 8.15 10.78 2.50
CA PHE A 41 7.78 11.81 3.48
C PHE A 41 7.67 13.16 2.79
N GLY A 42 6.55 13.84 3.03
CA GLY A 42 6.36 15.21 2.56
C GLY A 42 7.29 16.17 3.30
N GLU A 43 7.75 17.22 2.61
CA GLU A 43 8.50 18.31 3.23
C GLU A 43 7.55 19.39 3.76
N GLU A 44 7.80 19.92 4.95
CA GLU A 44 6.97 20.96 5.59
C GLU A 44 6.85 22.25 4.75
N VAL A 45 7.77 22.47 3.81
CA VAL A 45 7.89 23.71 3.03
C VAL A 45 6.95 23.72 1.81
N GLU A 46 6.49 22.56 1.31
CA GLU A 46 5.80 22.47 0.02
C GLU A 46 4.37 21.89 0.07
N GLU A 47 3.74 21.77 1.25
CA GLU A 47 2.37 21.23 1.43
C GLU A 47 2.12 19.82 0.83
N TYR A 48 3.17 19.10 0.40
CA TYR A 48 3.01 17.76 -0.16
C TYR A 48 2.67 16.74 0.94
N PRO A 49 1.61 15.93 0.78
CA PRO A 49 1.31 14.86 1.73
C PRO A 49 2.40 13.80 1.74
N THR A 50 2.53 13.09 2.85
CA THR A 50 3.32 11.86 2.89
C THR A 50 2.62 10.80 2.04
N ALA A 51 3.31 10.26 1.05
CA ALA A 51 2.80 9.15 0.24
C ALA A 51 3.32 7.82 0.80
N ILE A 52 2.42 6.85 0.94
CA ILE A 52 2.72 5.49 1.39
C ILE A 52 2.21 4.54 0.30
N ALA A 53 3.13 3.80 -0.31
CA ALA A 53 2.81 2.91 -1.44
C ALA A 53 3.07 1.45 -1.09
N THR A 54 2.25 0.54 -1.58
CA THR A 54 2.57 -0.89 -1.60
C THR A 54 3.45 -1.21 -2.81
N ILE A 55 4.30 -2.22 -2.68
CA ILE A 55 5.02 -2.83 -3.80
C ILE A 55 4.97 -4.34 -3.65
N GLY A 56 4.56 -5.02 -4.72
CA GLY A 56 4.43 -6.47 -4.77
C GLY A 56 3.00 -6.94 -4.92
N LEU A 57 2.00 -6.10 -4.64
CA LEU A 57 0.60 -6.47 -4.83
C LEU A 57 0.34 -6.82 -6.30
N ALA A 58 0.89 -6.05 -7.23
CA ALA A 58 0.73 -6.28 -8.66
C ALA A 58 1.44 -7.55 -9.17
N SER A 59 2.28 -8.18 -8.34
CA SER A 59 2.84 -9.50 -8.65
C SER A 59 1.84 -10.63 -8.40
N TYR A 60 0.82 -10.39 -7.56
CA TYR A 60 -0.34 -11.26 -7.43
C TYR A 60 -1.17 -11.22 -8.71
N SER A 61 -1.49 -12.37 -9.29
CA SER A 61 -2.31 -12.43 -10.49
C SER A 61 -3.08 -13.73 -10.54
N PRO A 62 -4.35 -13.76 -10.14
CA PRO A 62 -5.19 -14.89 -10.44
C PRO A 62 -5.81 -14.77 -11.83
N ILE A 63 -6.46 -13.66 -12.23
CA ILE A 63 -7.30 -13.68 -13.45
C ILE A 63 -7.41 -12.33 -14.23
N MET A 64 -7.37 -11.14 -13.62
CA MET A 64 -7.68 -9.87 -14.33
C MET A 64 -6.54 -8.84 -14.33
N THR A 65 -6.56 -7.92 -15.30
CA THR A 65 -5.54 -6.85 -15.46
C THR A 65 -5.64 -5.76 -14.42
N SER A 66 -6.84 -5.48 -13.91
CA SER A 66 -7.09 -4.56 -12.79
C SER A 66 -6.45 -5.01 -11.47
N ASP A 67 -6.13 -6.30 -11.36
CA ASP A 67 -5.53 -6.90 -10.16
C ASP A 67 -4.03 -6.61 -10.07
N ARG A 68 -3.47 -5.94 -11.09
CA ARG A 68 -2.04 -5.59 -11.20
C ARG A 68 -1.76 -4.14 -10.79
N ALA A 69 -2.44 -3.66 -9.76
CA ALA A 69 -2.22 -2.34 -9.20
C ALA A 69 -1.43 -2.42 -7.89
N GLU A 70 -0.74 -1.32 -7.59
CA GLU A 70 -0.24 -1.05 -6.25
C GLU A 70 -1.17 -0.05 -5.58
N LEU A 71 -1.29 -0.12 -4.26
CA LEU A 71 -2.10 0.82 -3.49
C LEU A 71 -1.24 1.97 -3.02
N MET A 72 -1.79 3.18 -3.08
CA MET A 72 -1.17 4.38 -2.53
C MET A 72 -2.13 5.07 -1.56
N LEU A 73 -1.58 5.54 -0.45
CA LEU A 73 -2.27 6.33 0.56
C LEU A 73 -1.51 7.64 0.74
N TYR A 74 -2.23 8.76 0.65
CA TYR A 74 -1.71 10.10 0.92
C TYR A 74 -2.20 10.57 2.28
N VAL A 75 -1.27 10.98 3.14
CA VAL A 75 -1.54 11.37 4.51
C VAL A 75 -1.02 12.78 4.74
N ALA A 76 -1.80 13.62 5.41
CA ALA A 76 -1.35 14.95 5.80
C ALA A 76 -0.07 14.87 6.64
N ILE A 77 0.87 15.79 6.38
CA ILE A 77 2.12 15.90 7.13
C ILE A 77 1.87 16.18 8.62
N GLY A 78 2.84 15.83 9.47
CA GLY A 78 2.80 16.09 10.92
C GLY A 78 2.65 14.86 11.82
N GLN A 79 2.69 13.64 11.27
CA GLN A 79 2.76 12.41 12.06
C GLN A 79 4.21 12.05 12.41
N SER A 80 4.41 11.32 13.50
CA SER A 80 5.74 10.80 13.84
C SER A 80 6.13 9.63 12.91
N GLN A 81 7.43 9.31 12.85
CA GLN A 81 7.89 8.11 12.13
C GLN A 81 7.20 6.84 12.65
N GLN A 82 7.02 6.71 13.97
CA GLN A 82 6.34 5.56 14.58
C GLN A 82 4.89 5.44 14.11
N ASP A 83 4.19 6.57 13.95
CA ASP A 83 2.82 6.61 13.45
C ASP A 83 2.75 6.15 11.99
N TYR A 84 3.67 6.62 11.14
CA TYR A 84 3.76 6.17 9.75
C TYR A 84 4.11 4.67 9.63
N GLU A 85 4.99 4.16 10.49
CA GLU A 85 5.27 2.71 10.55
C GLU A 85 4.05 1.91 10.97
N MET A 86 3.29 2.40 11.96
CA MET A 86 2.04 1.77 12.39
C MET A 86 1.01 1.77 11.26
N LEU A 87 0.91 2.87 10.53
CA LEU A 87 0.03 3.02 9.39
C LEU A 87 0.38 2.04 8.26
N GLY A 88 1.67 1.93 7.89
CA GLY A 88 2.10 0.98 6.86
C GLY A 88 1.93 -0.49 7.28
N LYS A 89 2.14 -0.81 8.57
CA LYS A 89 1.76 -2.13 9.13
C LYS A 89 0.26 -2.39 8.99
N GLY A 90 -0.57 -1.40 9.28
CA GLY A 90 -2.01 -1.47 9.09
C GLY A 90 -2.41 -1.71 7.63
N LEU A 91 -1.79 -0.99 6.70
CA LEU A 91 -2.01 -1.15 5.26
C LEU A 91 -1.60 -2.55 4.78
N ALA A 92 -0.44 -3.05 5.20
CA ALA A 92 0.00 -4.41 4.85
C ALA A 92 -0.96 -5.48 5.40
N ASN A 93 -1.44 -5.33 6.63
CA ASN A 93 -2.42 -6.24 7.23
C ASN A 93 -3.77 -6.22 6.49
N LEU A 94 -4.23 -5.05 6.06
CA LEU A 94 -5.42 -4.90 5.23
C LEU A 94 -5.25 -5.68 3.93
N VAL A 95 -4.16 -5.45 3.20
CA VAL A 95 -3.85 -6.16 1.96
C VAL A 95 -3.89 -7.66 2.18
N TRP A 96 -3.17 -8.17 3.18
CA TRP A 96 -3.14 -9.61 3.44
C TRP A 96 -4.49 -10.19 3.82
N SER A 97 -5.29 -9.44 4.58
CA SER A 97 -6.63 -9.87 4.98
C SER A 97 -7.58 -9.95 3.79
N CYS A 98 -7.59 -8.94 2.91
CA CYS A 98 -8.36 -8.97 1.66
C CYS A 98 -7.93 -10.13 0.75
N LEU A 99 -6.63 -10.29 0.52
CA LEU A 99 -6.10 -11.37 -0.32
C LEU A 99 -6.41 -12.77 0.26
N ALA A 100 -6.39 -12.93 1.58
CA ALA A 100 -6.76 -14.19 2.24
C ALA A 100 -8.24 -14.56 2.05
N LEU A 101 -9.11 -13.56 1.90
CA LEU A 101 -10.53 -13.73 1.58
C LEU A 101 -10.79 -13.90 0.07
N GLY A 102 -9.74 -13.84 -0.76
CA GLY A 102 -9.87 -13.85 -2.22
C GLY A 102 -10.45 -12.55 -2.77
N GLU A 103 -10.40 -11.46 -2.00
CA GLU A 103 -10.80 -10.12 -2.43
C GLU A 103 -9.63 -9.40 -3.12
N TYR A 104 -9.99 -8.51 -4.05
CA TYR A 104 -9.08 -7.67 -4.80
C TYR A 104 -9.43 -6.21 -4.58
N PHE A 105 -8.51 -5.32 -4.98
CA PHE A 105 -8.71 -3.89 -4.95
C PHE A 105 -9.07 -3.41 -6.35
N ILE A 106 -10.34 -3.05 -6.55
CA ILE A 106 -10.87 -2.64 -7.85
C ILE A 106 -11.28 -1.17 -7.77
N PRO A 107 -11.01 -0.35 -8.79
CA PRO A 107 -11.51 1.01 -8.85
C PRO A 107 -13.01 1.14 -8.56
N ASN A 108 -13.38 2.17 -7.79
CA ASN A 108 -14.72 2.46 -7.32
C ASN A 108 -15.31 1.47 -6.29
N GLN A 109 -14.49 0.57 -5.77
CA GLN A 109 -14.89 -0.32 -4.67
C GLN A 109 -14.89 0.44 -3.34
N VAL A 110 -15.88 0.12 -2.50
CA VAL A 110 -15.89 0.53 -1.09
C VAL A 110 -15.58 -0.69 -0.24
N LEU A 111 -14.43 -0.68 0.42
CA LEU A 111 -14.08 -1.63 1.47
C LEU A 111 -14.75 -1.17 2.77
N ARG A 112 -15.43 -2.08 3.46
CA ARG A 112 -16.15 -1.78 4.71
C ARG A 112 -15.59 -2.61 5.85
N ASP A 113 -15.90 -2.19 7.06
CA ASP A 113 -15.47 -2.84 8.30
C ASP A 113 -13.94 -2.93 8.40
N ILE A 114 -13.25 -1.95 7.81
CA ILE A 114 -11.80 -1.83 7.84
C ILE A 114 -11.39 -0.85 8.94
N SER A 115 -10.32 -1.18 9.66
CA SER A 115 -9.69 -0.28 10.63
C SER A 115 -8.24 -0.04 10.23
N ILE A 116 -7.90 1.21 9.95
CA ILE A 116 -6.51 1.64 9.73
C ILE A 116 -6.05 2.47 10.94
N PRO A 117 -4.85 2.21 11.50
CA PRO A 117 -4.29 3.03 12.59
C PRO A 117 -4.26 4.53 12.23
N LEU A 118 -4.44 5.41 13.22
CA LEU A 118 -4.60 6.87 13.09
C LEU A 118 -5.96 7.33 12.53
N PHE A 119 -6.74 6.40 11.98
CA PHE A 119 -8.04 6.66 11.37
C PHE A 119 -9.13 5.76 11.98
N GLU A 120 -9.09 5.50 13.28
CA GLU A 120 -9.96 4.52 13.95
C GLU A 120 -11.46 4.86 13.88
N ARG A 121 -11.78 6.12 13.59
CA ARG A 121 -13.17 6.57 13.37
C ARG A 121 -13.65 6.37 11.94
N MET A 122 -12.74 6.05 11.02
CA MET A 122 -13.05 5.72 9.63
C MET A 122 -13.12 4.18 9.52
N ASN A 123 -14.29 3.67 9.13
CA ASN A 123 -14.53 2.23 9.03
C ASN A 123 -14.64 1.74 7.58
N SER A 124 -14.40 2.62 6.62
CA SER A 124 -14.58 2.37 5.20
C SER A 124 -13.48 3.04 4.40
N LEU A 125 -13.05 2.39 3.31
CA LEU A 125 -12.08 2.92 2.36
C LEU A 125 -12.69 2.89 0.97
N PHE A 126 -12.43 3.93 0.19
CA PHE A 126 -12.80 3.98 -1.21
C PHE A 126 -11.57 3.81 -2.08
N VAL A 127 -11.59 2.79 -2.95
CA VAL A 127 -10.50 2.53 -3.89
C VAL A 127 -10.70 3.44 -5.09
N MET A 128 -9.84 4.45 -5.21
CA MET A 128 -9.84 5.36 -6.35
C MET A 128 -8.99 4.79 -7.50
N ASP A 129 -9.41 5.04 -8.73
CA ASP A 129 -8.52 4.90 -9.89
C ASP A 129 -7.62 6.13 -9.96
N TRP A 130 -6.30 5.93 -9.99
CA TRP A 130 -5.34 7.03 -10.09
C TRP A 130 -4.80 7.24 -11.51
N GLY A 131 -5.20 6.41 -12.48
CA GLY A 131 -4.88 6.59 -13.91
C GLY A 131 -3.54 6.02 -14.32
#